data_AF-A0A1H9ITH5-F1
#
_entry.id   AF-A0A1H9ITH5-F1
#
_cell.length_a   1.000
_cell.length_b   1.000
_cell.length_c   1.000
_cell.angle_alpha   90.00
_cell.angle_beta   90.00
_cell.angle_gamma   90.00
#
_symmetry.space_group_name_H-M   'P 1'
#
loop_
_entity.id
_entity.type
_entity.pdbx_description
1 polymer ?
#
loop_
_entity_poly.entity_id
_entity_poly.type
_entity_poly.pdbx_seq_one_letter_code
_entity_poly.pdbx_strand_id
1 'polypeptide(L)'
;MIFEDRKVIFLHVPKTGGNSIQDTLRDYTEDEIIISNKRQDGIERFELRNKKFGNLRKHSSLQEYKLALQNDFYKYQIFTTIRNPFDRLVSFYFSPHRGEVDFSPKEFSEFVRKQEPLENFLSIRRGFFNNLKPYDQVNYLKFENLGEDFKKLCRALHIDPPTLSHRNISKRLDYKECFDAKLKRWVEKQHRFEILIGNYKF
;
A
#
# COMPACT_ATOMS: atom_id res chain seq x y z
N MET A 1 -7.73 4.16 -4.77
CA MET A 1 -8.56 3.78 -5.93
C MET A 1 -9.93 3.47 -5.39
N ILE A 2 -10.97 4.03 -6.01
CA ILE A 2 -12.35 3.89 -5.54
C ILE A 2 -13.22 3.36 -6.67
N PHE A 3 -14.14 2.46 -6.33
CA PHE A 3 -15.14 1.92 -7.23
C PHE A 3 -16.49 2.34 -6.66
N GLU A 4 -17.03 3.46 -7.15
CA GLU A 4 -18.18 4.11 -6.51
C GLU A 4 -19.43 3.24 -6.58
N ASP A 5 -19.70 2.65 -7.75
CA ASP A 5 -20.91 1.83 -7.98
C ASP A 5 -20.89 0.53 -7.18
N ARG A 6 -19.69 -0.02 -6.93
CA ARG A 6 -19.48 -1.29 -6.22
C ARG A 6 -19.26 -1.10 -4.73
N LYS A 7 -19.11 0.14 -4.27
CA LYS A 7 -18.75 0.49 -2.89
C LYS A 7 -17.50 -0.25 -2.41
N VAL A 8 -16.43 -0.21 -3.22
CA VAL A 8 -15.13 -0.78 -2.87
C VAL A 8 -14.05 0.29 -2.89
N ILE A 9 -13.16 0.26 -1.89
CA ILE A 9 -11.95 1.09 -1.85
C ILE A 9 -10.75 0.16 -1.85
N PHE A 10 -9.84 0.36 -2.81
CA PHE A 10 -8.50 -0.18 -2.73
C PHE A 10 -7.55 0.90 -2.21
N LEU A 11 -7.14 0.74 -0.95
CA LEU A 11 -6.17 1.59 -0.28
C LEU A 11 -4.75 1.16 -0.68
N HIS A 12 -4.08 1.99 -1.47
CA HIS A 12 -2.75 1.71 -1.97
C HIS A 12 -1.68 2.11 -0.93
N VAL A 13 -1.16 1.14 -0.17
CA VAL A 13 -0.03 1.34 0.75
C VAL A 13 1.31 1.25 -0.03
N PRO A 14 2.32 2.09 0.26
CA PRO A 14 3.59 2.05 -0.46
C PRO A 14 4.26 0.67 -0.40
N LYS A 15 4.74 0.21 -1.57
CA LYS A 15 5.64 -0.95 -1.73
C LYS A 15 5.06 -2.33 -1.40
N THR A 16 3.74 -2.46 -1.45
CA THR A 16 3.01 -3.72 -1.20
C THR A 16 2.41 -4.35 -2.47
N GLY A 17 2.82 -3.92 -3.67
CA GLY A 17 2.28 -4.42 -4.95
C GLY A 17 1.04 -3.68 -5.45
N GLY A 18 0.67 -2.55 -4.84
CA GLY A 18 -0.51 -1.79 -5.25
C GLY A 18 -0.48 -1.25 -6.68
N ASN A 19 0.70 -1.01 -7.28
CA ASN A 19 0.81 -0.64 -8.70
C ASN A 19 0.26 -1.74 -9.62
N SER A 20 0.57 -3.02 -9.34
CA SER A 20 0.06 -4.15 -10.13
C SER A 20 -1.46 -4.23 -10.08
N ILE A 21 -2.06 -4.10 -8.88
CA ILE A 21 -3.52 -4.06 -8.72
C ILE A 21 -4.11 -2.86 -9.46
N GLN A 22 -3.53 -1.67 -9.29
CA GLN A 22 -4.04 -0.48 -9.93
C GLN A 22 -3.98 -0.55 -11.46
N ASP A 23 -2.87 -1.02 -12.02
CA ASP A 23 -2.69 -1.18 -13.46
C ASP A 23 -3.70 -2.19 -14.03
N THR A 24 -3.89 -3.30 -13.31
CA THR A 24 -4.81 -4.36 -13.72
C THR A 24 -6.29 -3.95 -13.62
N LEU A 25 -6.64 -3.09 -12.66
CA LEU A 25 -8.04 -2.69 -12.40
C LEU A 25 -8.41 -1.29 -12.93
N ARG A 26 -7.49 -0.58 -13.56
CA ARG A 26 -7.69 0.82 -13.99
C ARG A 26 -8.90 1.00 -14.92
N ASP A 27 -9.20 0.00 -15.75
CA ASP A 27 -10.31 0.06 -16.72
C ASP A 27 -11.68 -0.25 -16.08
N TYR A 28 -11.70 -0.61 -14.79
CA TYR A 28 -12.92 -0.97 -14.03
C TYR A 28 -13.33 0.12 -13.03
N THR A 29 -12.62 1.25 -12.98
CA THR A 29 -12.84 2.37 -12.06
C THR A 29 -13.07 3.67 -12.84
N GLU A 30 -13.72 4.62 -12.19
CA GLU A 30 -13.91 6.00 -12.66
C GLU A 30 -12.65 6.86 -12.46
N ASP A 31 -11.59 6.31 -11.85
CA ASP A 31 -10.32 7.01 -11.64
C ASP A 31 -9.56 7.21 -12.97
N GLU A 32 -8.99 8.40 -13.15
CA GLU A 32 -8.22 8.73 -14.34
C GLU A 32 -6.71 8.63 -14.09
N ILE A 33 -5.97 8.20 -15.12
CA ILE A 33 -4.51 8.21 -15.10
C ILE A 33 -4.03 9.66 -15.16
N ILE A 34 -3.24 10.03 -14.15
CA ILE A 34 -2.57 11.33 -14.10
C ILE A 34 -1.08 11.12 -14.34
N ILE A 35 -0.57 11.83 -15.35
CA ILE A 35 0.86 11.96 -15.67
C ILE A 35 1.24 13.40 -15.31
N SER A 36 1.52 13.67 -14.04
CA SER A 36 1.81 15.02 -13.55
C SER A 36 3.30 15.37 -13.52
N ASN A 37 4.20 14.38 -13.53
CA ASN A 37 5.63 14.61 -13.31
C ASN A 37 6.49 13.96 -14.40
N LYS A 38 7.63 14.57 -14.76
CA LYS A 38 8.63 14.00 -15.70
C LYS A 38 9.15 12.60 -15.34
N ARG A 39 8.95 12.15 -14.09
CA ARG A 39 9.33 10.82 -13.60
C ARG A 39 8.22 9.77 -13.76
N GLN A 40 7.00 10.17 -14.12
CA GLN A 40 5.88 9.28 -14.38
C GLN A 40 5.89 8.92 -15.87
N ASP A 41 6.06 7.63 -16.16
CA ASP A 41 6.13 7.10 -17.53
C ASP A 41 4.76 6.58 -18.01
N GLY A 42 3.72 6.66 -17.17
CA GLY A 42 2.38 6.16 -17.48
C GLY A 42 2.26 4.64 -17.49
N ILE A 43 3.36 3.90 -17.25
CA ILE A 43 3.43 2.44 -17.39
C ILE A 43 3.85 1.80 -16.06
N GLU A 44 5.01 2.14 -15.52
CA GLU A 44 5.51 1.67 -14.22
C GLU A 44 5.27 2.69 -13.11
N ARG A 45 5.14 3.96 -13.48
CA ARG A 45 5.04 5.12 -12.60
C ARG A 45 3.87 5.98 -13.05
N PHE A 46 2.70 5.69 -12.50
CA PHE A 46 1.50 6.49 -12.68
C PHE A 46 0.80 6.73 -11.35
N GLU A 47 -0.14 7.66 -11.39
CA GLU A 47 -1.11 7.89 -10.33
C GLU A 47 -2.51 7.80 -10.92
N LEU A 48 -3.42 7.18 -10.18
CA LEU A 48 -4.86 7.23 -10.48
C LEU A 48 -5.50 8.23 -9.54
N ARG A 49 -6.33 9.13 -10.09
CA ARG A 49 -7.08 10.10 -9.31
C ARG A 49 -8.55 10.08 -9.68
N ASN A 50 -9.38 10.09 -8.66
CA ASN A 50 -10.80 10.32 -8.81
C ASN A 50 -11.09 11.82 -8.89
N LYS A 51 -11.78 12.29 -9.94
CA LYS A 51 -12.13 13.71 -10.10
C LYS A 51 -13.09 14.20 -9.01
N LYS A 52 -14.05 13.37 -8.61
CA LYS A 52 -15.05 13.70 -7.57
C LYS A 52 -14.39 13.85 -6.20
N PHE A 53 -13.41 12.99 -5.89
CA PHE A 53 -12.64 13.04 -4.64
C PHE A 53 -11.25 13.65 -4.87
N GLY A 54 -11.20 14.83 -5.48
CA GLY A 54 -9.97 15.48 -5.95
C GLY A 54 -8.90 15.81 -4.89
N ASN A 55 -9.17 15.61 -3.60
CA ASN A 55 -8.17 15.71 -2.52
C ASN A 55 -7.45 14.38 -2.25
N LEU A 56 -8.02 13.26 -2.68
CA LEU A 56 -7.38 11.96 -2.55
C LEU A 56 -6.24 11.83 -3.56
N ARG A 57 -5.16 11.22 -3.09
CA ARG A 57 -3.93 10.99 -3.84
C ARG A 57 -3.51 9.54 -3.68
N LYS A 58 -2.50 9.16 -4.47
CA LYS A 58 -1.78 7.90 -4.20
C LYS A 58 -1.26 7.90 -2.77
N HIS A 59 -1.46 6.78 -2.07
CA HIS A 59 -1.08 6.60 -0.66
C HIS A 59 -1.85 7.44 0.37
N SER A 60 -2.98 8.06 0.00
CA SER A 60 -3.90 8.61 1.00
C SER A 60 -4.32 7.55 2.02
N SER A 61 -4.35 7.94 3.29
CA SER A 61 -4.75 7.17 4.47
C SER A 61 -6.26 6.94 4.52
N LEU A 62 -6.71 5.95 5.31
CA LEU A 62 -8.14 5.73 5.56
C LEU A 62 -8.82 6.93 6.24
N GLN A 63 -8.09 7.69 7.03
CA GLN A 63 -8.63 8.92 7.61
C GLN A 63 -8.98 9.94 6.52
N GLU A 64 -8.16 10.08 5.48
CA GLU A 64 -8.46 10.96 4.34
C GLU A 64 -9.63 10.46 3.50
N TYR A 65 -9.71 9.14 3.24
CA TYR A 65 -10.88 8.54 2.59
C TYR A 65 -12.16 8.77 3.41
N LYS A 66 -12.09 8.62 4.74
CA LYS A 66 -13.21 8.89 5.65
C LYS A 66 -13.66 10.35 5.60
N LEU A 67 -12.72 11.30 5.54
CA LEU A 67 -13.04 12.72 5.40
C LEU A 67 -13.67 13.04 4.05
N ALA A 68 -13.17 12.43 2.97
CA ALA A 68 -13.68 12.64 1.61
C ALA A 68 -15.09 12.06 1.41
N LEU A 69 -15.36 10.87 1.96
CA LEU A 69 -16.62 10.15 1.78
C LEU A 69 -17.66 10.41 2.89
N GLN A 70 -17.23 11.02 3.99
CA GLN A 70 -18.08 11.33 5.15
C GLN A 70 -18.87 10.09 5.61
N ASN A 71 -20.20 10.21 5.76
CA ASN A 71 -21.07 9.12 6.20
C ASN A 71 -21.13 7.95 5.21
N ASP A 72 -20.87 8.18 3.92
CA ASP A 72 -20.85 7.11 2.93
C ASP A 72 -19.66 6.18 3.11
N PHE A 73 -18.58 6.61 3.78
CA PHE A 73 -17.38 5.80 4.03
C PHE A 73 -17.72 4.41 4.57
N TYR A 74 -18.66 4.32 5.52
CA TYR A 74 -19.03 3.07 6.17
C TYR A 74 -19.83 2.10 5.28
N LYS A 75 -20.23 2.54 4.08
CA LYS A 75 -20.85 1.67 3.07
C LYS A 75 -19.82 0.93 2.22
N TYR A 76 -18.55 1.34 2.27
CA TYR A 76 -17.50 0.78 1.43
C TYR A 76 -16.82 -0.42 2.09
N GLN A 77 -16.58 -1.46 1.29
CA GLN A 77 -15.62 -2.51 1.63
C GLN A 77 -14.21 -2.00 1.36
N ILE A 78 -13.34 -2.11 2.37
CA ILE A 78 -11.97 -1.64 2.28
C ILE A 78 -11.05 -2.83 2.00
N PHE A 79 -10.21 -2.70 0.98
CA PHE A 79 -9.14 -3.63 0.64
C PHE A 79 -7.80 -2.91 0.65
N THR A 80 -6.75 -3.58 1.13
CA THR A 80 -5.38 -3.10 1.02
C THR A 80 -4.41 -4.25 0.84
N THR A 81 -3.24 -3.96 0.29
CA THR A 81 -2.15 -4.93 0.20
C THR A 81 -1.20 -4.78 1.37
N ILE A 82 -0.71 -5.91 1.87
CA ILE A 82 0.30 -6.00 2.92
C ILE A 82 1.47 -6.83 2.42
N ARG A 83 2.64 -6.64 3.03
CA ARG A 83 3.87 -7.35 2.69
C ARG A 83 4.69 -7.55 3.94
N ASN A 84 5.55 -8.56 3.97
CA ASN A 84 6.59 -8.69 4.98
C ASN A 84 7.30 -7.33 5.14
N PRO A 85 7.29 -6.72 6.35
CA PRO A 85 7.80 -5.37 6.54
C PRO A 85 9.29 -5.24 6.23
N PHE A 86 10.10 -6.25 6.53
CA PHE A 86 11.53 -6.24 6.19
C PHE A 86 11.72 -6.19 4.68
N ASP A 87 11.00 -7.04 3.97
CA ASP A 87 11.05 -7.10 2.51
C ASP A 87 10.48 -5.82 1.86
N ARG A 88 9.42 -5.25 2.44
CA ARG A 88 8.82 -3.96 2.02
C ARG A 88 9.82 -2.82 2.14
N LEU A 89 10.52 -2.74 3.28
CA LEU A 89 11.52 -1.69 3.55
C LEU A 89 12.71 -1.77 2.60
N VAL A 90 13.21 -2.98 2.32
CA VAL A 90 14.28 -3.21 1.35
C VAL A 90 13.80 -2.91 -0.07
N SER A 91 12.57 -3.32 -0.43
CA SER A 91 11.96 -2.91 -1.72
C SER A 91 11.91 -1.39 -1.86
N PHE A 92 11.60 -0.67 -0.78
CA PHE A 92 11.55 0.78 -0.79
C PHE A 92 12.95 1.38 -0.96
N TYR A 93 13.93 0.88 -0.22
CA TYR A 93 15.30 1.37 -0.32
C TYR A 93 15.86 1.25 -1.74
N PHE A 94 15.66 0.12 -2.41
CA PHE A 94 16.12 -0.12 -3.79
C PHE A 94 15.11 0.30 -4.87
N SER A 95 14.14 1.14 -4.54
CA SER A 95 13.12 1.52 -5.52
C SER A 95 13.67 2.45 -6.61
N PRO A 96 13.28 2.26 -7.89
CA PRO A 96 13.80 3.06 -9.01
C PRO A 96 13.60 4.58 -8.90
N HIS A 97 12.63 5.05 -8.11
CA HIS A 97 12.42 6.49 -7.90
C HIS A 97 13.54 7.14 -7.06
N ARG A 98 14.36 6.33 -6.38
CA ARG A 98 15.57 6.76 -5.67
C ARG A 98 16.83 6.74 -6.55
N GLY A 99 16.74 6.25 -7.79
CA GLY A 99 17.89 6.00 -8.65
C GLY A 99 18.58 4.66 -8.37
N GLU A 100 19.77 4.47 -8.94
CA GLU A 100 20.66 3.38 -8.55
C GLU A 100 21.21 3.68 -7.15
N VAL A 101 21.13 2.70 -6.26
CA VAL A 101 21.50 2.85 -4.85
C VAL A 101 22.47 1.73 -4.50
N ASP A 102 23.70 2.10 -4.15
CA ASP A 102 24.64 1.19 -3.51
C ASP A 102 24.26 1.00 -2.05
N PHE A 103 24.32 -0.24 -1.56
CA PHE A 103 23.89 -0.55 -0.21
C PHE A 103 24.89 0.01 0.82
N SER A 104 24.38 0.84 1.73
CA SER A 104 25.09 1.32 2.91
C SER A 104 24.28 1.00 4.17
N PRO A 105 24.80 0.22 5.13
CA PRO A 105 24.08 -0.11 6.36
C PRO A 105 23.61 1.13 7.13
N LYS A 106 24.44 2.18 7.19
CA LYS A 106 24.11 3.44 7.88
C LYS A 106 22.92 4.13 7.21
N GLU A 107 23.00 4.35 5.90
CA GLU A 107 21.95 5.03 5.14
C GLU A 107 20.66 4.21 5.12
N PHE A 108 20.77 2.88 5.01
CA PHE A 108 19.63 1.98 5.10
C PHE A 108 18.93 2.12 6.46
N SER A 109 19.70 2.12 7.55
CA SER A 109 19.17 2.29 8.91
C SER A 109 18.48 3.64 9.11
N GLU A 110 19.03 4.73 8.57
CA GLU A 110 18.41 6.07 8.59
C GLU A 110 17.15 6.13 7.73
N PHE A 111 17.17 5.50 6.56
CA PHE A 111 16.04 5.42 5.64
C PHE A 111 14.87 4.65 6.25
N VAL A 112 15.12 3.46 6.80
CA VAL A 112 14.11 2.60 7.44
C VAL A 112 13.37 3.34 8.54
N ARG A 113 14.10 4.12 9.37
CA ARG A 113 13.48 4.85 10.48
C ARG A 113 12.54 5.98 10.08
N LYS A 114 12.59 6.41 8.82
CA LYS A 114 11.72 7.45 8.25
C LYS A 114 10.48 6.87 7.58
N GLN A 115 10.38 5.54 7.44
CA GLN A 115 9.26 4.92 6.75
C GLN A 115 8.10 4.68 7.69
N GLU A 116 6.90 5.02 7.24
CA GLU A 116 5.69 4.81 8.02
C GLU A 116 5.30 3.33 8.07
N PRO A 117 4.86 2.83 9.25
CA PRO A 117 4.25 1.52 9.35
C PRO A 117 2.85 1.51 8.73
N LEU A 118 2.36 0.31 8.38
CA LEU A 118 1.01 0.14 7.83
C LEU A 118 -0.09 0.78 8.70
N GLU A 119 0.07 0.73 10.02
CA GLU A 119 -0.89 1.26 10.99
C GLU A 119 -1.22 2.74 10.75
N ASN A 120 -0.23 3.55 10.32
CA ASN A 120 -0.45 4.97 10.03
C ASN A 120 -1.45 5.18 8.89
N PHE A 121 -1.41 4.33 7.87
CA PHE A 121 -2.32 4.40 6.72
C PHE A 121 -3.73 3.92 7.05
N LEU A 122 -3.89 3.05 8.04
CA LEU A 122 -5.17 2.43 8.39
C LEU A 122 -5.86 3.07 9.58
N SER A 123 -5.18 3.96 10.29
CA SER A 123 -5.73 4.55 11.50
C SER A 123 -6.74 5.65 11.20
N ILE A 124 -7.84 5.65 11.96
CA ILE A 124 -8.87 6.68 11.93
C ILE A 124 -9.09 7.27 13.32
N ARG A 125 -9.54 8.53 13.37
CA ARG A 125 -9.99 9.18 14.61
C ARG A 125 -11.36 8.62 15.02
N ARG A 126 -11.49 8.23 16.29
CA ARG A 126 -12.75 7.70 16.87
C ARG A 126 -13.10 8.41 18.19
N GLY A 127 -14.30 8.99 18.24
CA GLY A 127 -14.88 9.57 19.47
C GLY A 127 -14.35 10.97 19.84
N PHE A 128 -14.73 11.43 21.03
CA PHE A 128 -14.30 12.72 21.61
C PHE A 128 -12.79 12.76 21.92
N PHE A 129 -12.19 11.60 22.18
CA PHE A 129 -10.75 11.48 22.34
C PHE A 129 -10.10 11.52 20.96
N ASN A 130 -9.23 12.51 20.74
CA ASN A 130 -8.56 12.77 19.46
C ASN A 130 -7.50 11.71 19.07
N ASN A 131 -7.65 10.47 19.54
CA ASN A 131 -6.71 9.38 19.34
C ASN A 131 -7.02 8.61 18.05
N LEU A 132 -5.97 8.31 17.30
CA LEU A 132 -6.00 7.48 16.10
C LEU A 132 -6.00 6.00 16.49
N LYS A 133 -6.81 5.17 15.82
CA LYS A 133 -6.82 3.70 15.97
C LYS A 133 -6.99 3.01 14.61
N PRO A 134 -6.37 1.83 14.39
CA PRO A 134 -6.61 1.03 13.19
C PRO A 134 -8.10 0.82 12.92
N TYR A 135 -8.48 0.87 11.65
CA TYR A 135 -9.85 0.55 11.25
C TYR A 135 -10.06 -0.97 11.25
N ASP A 136 -11.08 -1.43 11.98
CA ASP A 136 -11.29 -2.87 12.21
C ASP A 136 -11.74 -3.64 10.97
N GLN A 137 -12.38 -2.97 10.00
CA GLN A 137 -12.99 -3.61 8.82
C GLN A 137 -12.14 -3.36 7.56
N VAL A 138 -11.00 -4.05 7.48
CA VAL A 138 -10.10 -4.00 6.32
C VAL A 138 -9.80 -5.42 5.84
N ASN A 139 -9.97 -5.66 4.54
CA ASN A 139 -9.57 -6.90 3.88
C ASN A 139 -8.10 -6.79 3.44
N TYR A 140 -7.26 -7.68 3.95
CA TYR A 140 -5.83 -7.69 3.65
C TYR A 140 -5.50 -8.68 2.53
N LEU A 141 -4.76 -8.21 1.54
CA LEU A 141 -4.21 -9.00 0.44
C LEU A 141 -2.70 -9.13 0.62
N LYS A 142 -2.18 -10.35 0.78
CA LYS A 142 -0.75 -10.59 0.99
C LYS A 142 0.01 -10.50 -0.32
N PHE A 143 1.07 -9.71 -0.34
CA PHE A 143 1.97 -9.58 -1.49
C PHE A 143 2.60 -10.92 -1.88
N GLU A 144 2.96 -11.75 -0.90
CA GLU A 144 3.59 -13.06 -1.08
C GLU A 144 2.66 -14.08 -1.75
N ASN A 145 1.34 -13.84 -1.72
CA ASN A 145 0.33 -14.68 -2.36
C ASN A 145 -0.64 -13.83 -3.20
N LEU A 146 -0.12 -12.76 -3.82
CA LEU A 146 -0.96 -11.69 -4.36
C LEU A 146 -1.89 -12.18 -5.46
N GLY A 147 -1.47 -13.15 -6.29
CA GLY A 147 -2.31 -13.71 -7.35
C GLY A 147 -3.60 -14.34 -6.83
N GLU A 148 -3.53 -15.12 -5.75
CA GLU A 148 -4.72 -15.74 -5.13
C GLU A 148 -5.52 -14.73 -4.32
N ASP A 149 -4.86 -13.89 -3.55
CA ASP A 149 -5.55 -12.88 -2.73
C ASP A 149 -6.24 -11.82 -3.59
N PHE A 150 -5.68 -11.47 -4.74
CA PHE A 150 -6.31 -10.56 -5.71
C PHE A 150 -7.69 -11.04 -6.16
N LYS A 151 -7.91 -12.36 -6.30
CA LYS A 151 -9.23 -12.92 -6.64
C LYS A 151 -10.30 -12.55 -5.60
N LYS A 152 -9.94 -12.30 -4.34
CA LYS A 152 -10.86 -11.83 -3.30
C LYS A 152 -11.39 -10.43 -3.62
N LEU A 153 -10.50 -9.53 -4.06
CA LEU A 153 -10.88 -8.19 -4.50
C LEU A 153 -11.74 -8.24 -5.76
N CYS A 154 -11.38 -9.07 -6.75
CA CYS A 154 -12.17 -9.25 -7.97
C CYS A 154 -13.60 -9.73 -7.68
N ARG A 155 -13.77 -10.69 -6.75
CA ARG A 155 -15.09 -11.14 -6.31
C ARG A 155 -15.92 -10.03 -5.67
N ALA A 156 -15.32 -9.19 -4.82
CA ALA A 156 -15.99 -8.03 -4.24
C ALA A 156 -16.37 -6.97 -5.27
N LEU A 157 -15.65 -6.92 -6.39
CA LEU A 157 -15.92 -6.03 -7.52
C LEU A 157 -16.88 -6.64 -8.56
N HIS A 158 -17.27 -7.90 -8.41
CA HIS A 158 -18.04 -8.63 -9.42
C HIS A 158 -17.37 -8.60 -10.81
N ILE A 159 -16.05 -8.82 -10.84
CA ILE A 159 -15.27 -8.94 -12.08
C ILE A 159 -14.60 -10.30 -12.15
N ASP A 160 -14.50 -10.85 -13.36
CA ASP A 160 -13.69 -12.03 -13.60
C ASP A 160 -12.21 -11.68 -13.39
N PRO A 161 -11.45 -12.45 -12.57
CA PRO A 161 -10.09 -12.09 -12.24
C PRO A 161 -9.19 -12.04 -13.49
N PRO A 162 -8.72 -10.85 -13.91
CA PRO A 162 -7.75 -10.76 -15.00
C PRO A 162 -6.39 -11.30 -14.54
N THR A 163 -5.50 -11.53 -15.50
CA THR A 163 -4.11 -11.86 -15.19
C THR A 163 -3.45 -10.64 -14.53
N LEU A 164 -2.94 -10.82 -13.31
CA LEU A 164 -2.30 -9.74 -12.57
C LEU A 164 -0.98 -9.34 -13.25
N SER A 165 -0.82 -8.05 -13.54
CA SER A 165 0.44 -7.57 -14.11
C SER A 165 1.58 -7.65 -13.09
N HIS A 166 2.72 -8.22 -13.47
CA HIS A 166 3.93 -8.18 -12.65
C HIS A 166 4.70 -6.88 -12.93
N ARG A 167 4.61 -5.91 -12.02
CA ARG A 167 5.17 -4.56 -12.17
C ARG A 167 6.21 -4.25 -11.10
N ASN A 168 7.11 -3.29 -11.38
CA ASN A 168 8.07 -2.74 -10.42
C ASN A 168 8.99 -3.77 -9.72
N ILE A 169 9.54 -4.73 -10.48
CA ILE A 169 10.56 -5.66 -9.98
C ILE A 169 11.88 -4.91 -9.80
N SER A 170 12.32 -4.74 -8.55
CA SER A 170 13.60 -4.13 -8.21
C SER A 170 14.72 -5.17 -8.14
N LYS A 171 15.88 -4.91 -8.75
CA LYS A 171 17.14 -5.60 -8.43
C LYS A 171 17.58 -5.14 -7.04
N ARG A 172 17.75 -6.06 -6.10
CA ARG A 172 18.02 -5.77 -4.68
C ARG A 172 18.61 -6.98 -3.97
N LEU A 173 19.20 -6.72 -2.80
CA LEU A 173 19.63 -7.75 -1.84
C LEU A 173 18.43 -8.48 -1.22
N ASP A 174 18.68 -9.68 -0.68
CA ASP A 174 17.73 -10.35 0.20
C ASP A 174 17.59 -9.50 1.47
N TYR A 175 16.36 -9.35 1.97
CA TYR A 175 16.15 -8.58 3.19
C TYR A 175 16.93 -9.14 4.38
N LYS A 176 17.22 -10.44 4.42
CA LYS A 176 18.00 -11.05 5.51
C LYS A 176 19.42 -10.50 5.61
N GLU A 177 19.96 -9.95 4.52
CA GLU A 177 21.32 -9.41 4.45
C GLU A 177 21.39 -7.92 4.87
N CYS A 178 20.25 -7.23 4.94
CA CYS A 178 20.22 -5.78 5.12
C CYS A 178 20.12 -5.30 6.58
N PHE A 179 19.76 -6.17 7.53
CA PHE A 179 19.43 -5.76 8.90
C PHE A 179 20.42 -6.28 9.93
N ASP A 180 21.01 -5.36 10.70
CA ASP A 180 21.64 -5.69 11.96
C ASP A 180 20.60 -6.01 13.05
N ALA A 181 21.06 -6.60 14.17
CA ALA A 181 20.18 -7.00 15.26
C ALA A 181 19.42 -5.82 15.92
N LYS A 182 20.02 -4.63 15.96
CA LYS A 182 19.41 -3.43 16.57
C LYS A 182 18.29 -2.89 15.70
N LEU A 183 18.51 -2.79 14.39
CA LEU A 183 17.52 -2.36 13.42
C LEU A 183 16.40 -3.38 13.30
N LYS A 184 16.71 -4.69 13.33
CA LYS A 184 15.70 -5.75 13.32
C LYS A 184 14.69 -5.60 14.45
N ARG A 185 15.17 -5.48 15.69
CA ARG A 185 14.30 -5.25 16.87
C ARG A 185 13.49 -3.97 16.78
N TRP A 186 14.08 -2.92 16.20
CA TRP A 186 13.35 -1.66 15.99
C TRP A 186 12.19 -1.87 15.00
N VAL A 187 12.44 -2.55 13.87
CA VAL A 187 11.40 -2.86 12.87
C VAL A 187 10.30 -3.74 13.48
N GLU A 188 10.65 -4.80 14.22
CA GLU A 188 9.68 -5.67 14.90
C GLU A 188 8.75 -4.89 15.82
N LYS A 189 9.27 -3.88 16.52
CA LYS A 189 8.49 -3.02 17.41
C LYS A 189 7.59 -2.05 16.63
N GLN A 190 8.14 -1.31 15.67
CA GLN A 190 7.40 -0.25 14.96
C GLN A 190 6.39 -0.80 13.96
N HIS A 191 6.70 -1.94 13.34
CA HIS A 191 5.86 -2.61 12.34
C HIS A 191 5.07 -3.78 12.94
N ARG A 192 4.93 -3.82 14.28
CA ARG A 192 4.25 -4.92 14.99
C ARG A 192 2.84 -5.17 14.46
N PHE A 193 2.10 -4.10 14.14
CA PHE A 193 0.75 -4.21 13.59
C PHE A 193 0.73 -5.05 12.30
N GLU A 194 1.53 -4.70 11.29
CA GLU A 194 1.58 -5.45 10.02
C GLU A 194 2.18 -6.86 10.16
N ILE A 195 3.08 -7.07 11.12
CA ILE A 195 3.60 -8.40 11.47
C ILE A 195 2.48 -9.32 11.97
N LEU A 196 1.66 -8.83 12.90
CA LEU A 196 0.59 -9.61 13.50
C LEU A 196 -0.53 -9.92 12.50
N ILE A 197 -1.04 -8.91 11.78
CA ILE A 197 -2.11 -9.14 10.81
C ILE A 197 -1.66 -10.02 9.64
N GLY A 198 -0.37 -9.92 9.27
CA GLY A 198 0.24 -10.73 8.22
C GLY A 198 0.60 -12.13 8.67
N ASN A 199 0.61 -12.42 9.98
CA ASN A 199 1.15 -13.64 10.57
C ASN A 199 2.56 -13.96 10.03
N TYR A 200 3.41 -12.93 9.92
CA TYR A 200 4.78 -13.09 9.40
C TYR A 200 5.69 -13.73 10.45
N LYS A 201 6.60 -14.60 9.98
CA LYS A 201 7.63 -15.26 10.78
C LYS A 201 8.99 -15.02 10.11
N PHE A 202 10.02 -14.77 10.91
CA PHE A 202 11.35 -14.33 10.46
C PHE A 202 12.46 -15.20 11.02
#